data_AF-A0A8J6XLE4-F1
#
_entry.id   AF-A0A8J6XLE4-F1
#
_cell.length_a   1.000
_cell.length_b   1.000
_cell.length_c   1.000
_cell.angle_alpha   90.00
_cell.angle_beta   90.00
_cell.angle_gamma   90.00
#
_symmetry.space_group_name_H-M   'P 1'
#
loop_
_entity.id
_entity.type
_entity.pdbx_description
1 polymer ?
#
loop_
_entity_poly.entity_id
_entity_poly.type
_entity_poly.pdbx_seq_one_letter_code
_entity_poly.pdbx_strand_id
1 'polypeptide(L)'
;MEEELIGTETTDPTGTETTGTGTSEPVNLGFPGIGQIDTLTGNAEGRNLYLLGLPTDNGPVVFYNDGDPNTAGITDYALITNFVFAEDPNTQDRIVLTGDLSSYSIGASPEGLPSGAGIFYTLNQAAPELIAIVGNVSDPSQLNINDPNQFGFVNFV
;
A
#
# COMPACT_ATOMS: atom_id res chain seq x y z
N MET A 1 -12.61 -10.28 -13.71
CA MET A 1 -11.16 -10.41 -14.01
C MET A 1 -10.45 -9.97 -12.74
N GLU A 2 -9.28 -10.51 -12.41
CA GLU A 2 -8.49 -10.00 -11.28
C GLU A 2 -7.45 -9.02 -11.84
N GLU A 3 -7.25 -7.89 -11.18
CA GLU A 3 -6.21 -6.91 -11.48
C GLU A 3 -5.24 -6.82 -10.32
N GLU A 4 -3.94 -6.78 -10.61
CA GLU A 4 -2.88 -6.59 -9.62
C GLU A 4 -2.30 -5.19 -9.78
N LEU A 5 -2.40 -4.38 -8.72
CA LEU A 5 -1.82 -3.05 -8.63
C LEU A 5 -0.67 -3.09 -7.63
N ILE A 6 0.54 -2.81 -8.10
CA ILE A 6 1.74 -2.79 -7.27
C ILE A 6 1.92 -1.37 -6.75
N GLY A 7 2.27 -1.20 -5.47
CA GLY A 7 2.60 0.08 -4.83
C GLY A 7 3.88 0.77 -5.34
N THR A 8 4.15 0.66 -6.64
CA THR A 8 5.08 1.51 -7.40
C THR A 8 4.56 1.82 -8.80
N GLU A 9 3.39 1.28 -9.16
CA GLU A 9 2.75 1.51 -10.44
C GLU A 9 2.10 2.89 -10.37
N THR A 10 2.79 3.91 -10.87
CA THR A 10 2.13 5.16 -11.20
C THR A 10 1.16 4.84 -12.33
N THR A 11 -0.16 4.97 -12.12
CA THR A 11 -1.06 5.06 -13.27
C THR A 11 -0.74 6.36 -14.00
N ASP A 12 0.17 6.31 -14.96
CA ASP A 12 0.22 7.27 -16.04
C ASP A 12 -1.08 7.08 -16.86
N PRO A 13 -2.01 8.06 -16.89
CA PRO A 13 -3.24 7.94 -17.66
C PRO A 13 -3.01 7.80 -19.18
N THR A 14 -1.75 7.83 -19.64
CA THR A 14 -1.37 7.58 -21.04
C THR A 14 -0.78 6.19 -21.30
N GLY A 15 -0.66 5.33 -20.27
CA GLY A 15 -0.19 3.96 -20.44
C GLY A 15 1.27 3.85 -20.90
N THR A 16 2.09 4.88 -20.68
CA THR A 16 3.52 4.71 -20.80
C THR A 16 4.08 4.28 -19.46
N GLU A 17 4.28 2.97 -19.30
CA GLU A 17 5.32 2.45 -18.42
C GLU A 17 6.59 3.22 -18.76
N THR A 18 6.91 4.22 -17.96
CA THR A 18 8.18 4.89 -18.11
C THR A 18 9.17 3.98 -17.41
N THR A 19 9.74 3.03 -18.14
CA THR A 19 11.14 2.67 -17.90
C THR A 19 11.96 3.94 -18.20
N GLY A 20 11.89 4.89 -17.28
CA GLY A 20 12.12 6.30 -17.53
C GLY A 20 13.48 6.74 -17.04
N THR A 21 14.49 6.49 -17.84
CA THR A 21 15.64 7.40 -17.94
C THR A 21 15.10 8.77 -18.40
N GLY A 22 14.67 9.63 -17.48
CA GLY A 22 13.85 10.79 -17.89
C GLY A 22 13.75 12.00 -16.98
N THR A 23 14.25 11.98 -15.75
CA THR A 23 14.67 13.17 -15.00
C THR A 23 15.75 12.69 -14.04
N SER A 24 16.78 13.50 -13.83
CA SER A 24 17.93 13.19 -13.00
C SER A 24 17.60 13.23 -11.51
N GLU A 25 16.57 12.52 -11.08
CA GLU A 25 16.56 11.97 -9.74
C GLU A 25 17.39 10.69 -9.81
N PRO A 26 18.34 10.46 -8.89
CA PRO A 26 19.05 9.20 -8.84
C PRO A 26 18.01 8.08 -8.83
N VAL A 27 18.16 7.10 -9.73
CA VAL A 27 17.45 5.83 -9.62
C VAL A 27 17.88 5.28 -8.27
N ASN A 28 17.06 5.52 -7.25
CA ASN A 28 17.32 4.99 -5.94
C ASN A 28 17.24 3.48 -6.15
N LEU A 29 18.37 2.79 -6.02
CA LEU A 29 18.41 1.33 -5.91
C LEU A 29 17.76 0.85 -4.59
N GLY A 30 16.94 1.71 -3.98
CA GLY A 30 16.36 1.66 -2.65
C GLY A 30 14.90 1.25 -2.71
N PHE A 31 14.38 0.93 -1.54
CA PHE A 31 13.14 0.17 -1.39
C PHE A 31 11.95 0.79 -2.16
N PRO A 32 11.09 -0.04 -2.76
CA PRO A 32 9.98 0.42 -3.60
C PRO A 32 9.10 1.45 -2.88
N GLY A 33 8.79 2.58 -3.54
CA GLY A 33 7.90 3.62 -3.02
C GLY A 33 8.54 4.70 -2.11
N ILE A 34 9.81 4.56 -1.71
CA ILE A 34 10.46 5.58 -0.85
C ILE A 34 10.49 6.94 -1.56
N GLY A 35 10.00 7.97 -0.88
CA GLY A 35 9.90 9.34 -1.41
C GLY A 35 8.84 9.54 -2.49
N GLN A 36 7.91 8.60 -2.66
CA GLN A 36 6.86 8.62 -3.70
C GLN A 36 5.46 8.55 -3.09
N ILE A 37 4.55 9.37 -3.61
CA ILE A 37 3.11 9.21 -3.38
C ILE A 37 2.49 8.71 -4.67
N ASP A 38 2.06 7.45 -4.67
CA ASP A 38 1.42 6.84 -5.84
C ASP A 38 -0.09 6.79 -5.65
N THR A 39 -0.85 6.80 -6.75
CA THR A 39 -2.29 6.57 -6.72
C THR A 39 -2.61 5.24 -7.38
N LEU A 40 -3.13 4.29 -6.60
CA LEU A 40 -3.51 2.96 -7.06
C LEU A 40 -5.03 2.94 -7.23
N THR A 41 -5.49 2.93 -8.48
CA THR A 41 -6.93 2.97 -8.79
C THR A 41 -7.37 1.63 -9.36
N GLY A 42 -8.07 0.83 -8.58
CA GLY A 42 -8.65 -0.42 -9.07
C GLY A 42 -9.76 -0.17 -10.08
N ASN A 43 -9.96 -1.14 -10.97
CA ASN A 43 -11.15 -1.16 -11.81
C ASN A 43 -12.42 -1.40 -10.97
N ALA A 44 -13.58 -1.08 -11.55
CA ALA A 44 -14.87 -1.25 -10.87
C ALA A 44 -15.44 -2.69 -10.93
N GLU A 45 -14.83 -3.60 -11.70
CA GLU A 45 -15.37 -4.93 -12.00
C GLU A 45 -14.39 -6.06 -11.66
N GLY A 46 -14.73 -6.81 -10.62
CA GLY A 46 -13.91 -7.91 -10.14
C GLY A 46 -13.09 -7.49 -8.93
N ARG A 47 -12.16 -8.35 -8.55
CA ARG A 47 -11.29 -8.14 -7.39
C ARG A 47 -9.98 -7.50 -7.85
N ASN A 48 -9.59 -6.43 -7.19
CA ASN A 48 -8.27 -5.83 -7.29
C ASN A 48 -7.38 -6.30 -6.12
N LEU A 49 -6.11 -6.57 -6.41
CA LEU A 49 -5.08 -6.85 -5.43
C LEU A 49 -4.13 -5.65 -5.35
N TYR A 50 -4.04 -5.00 -4.19
CA TYR A 50 -3.13 -3.89 -3.95
C TYR A 50 -1.89 -4.39 -3.21
N LEU A 51 -0.79 -4.64 -3.92
CA LEU A 51 0.47 -5.13 -3.36
C LEU A 51 1.27 -3.98 -2.74
N LEU A 52 1.45 -3.99 -1.42
CA LEU A 52 2.23 -3.01 -0.64
C LEU A 52 3.48 -3.62 -0.01
N GLY A 53 3.91 -4.76 -0.53
CA GLY A 53 5.13 -5.41 -0.12
C GLY A 53 5.30 -6.75 -0.80
N LEU A 54 6.53 -7.24 -0.79
CA LEU A 54 6.89 -8.53 -1.35
C LEU A 54 7.94 -9.22 -0.49
N PRO A 55 7.95 -10.56 -0.47
CA PRO A 55 9.02 -11.30 0.17
C PRO A 55 10.23 -11.29 -0.78
N THR A 56 11.43 -10.91 -0.29
CA THR A 56 12.72 -11.18 -0.97
C THR A 56 13.60 -12.23 -0.27
N ASP A 57 14.59 -12.80 -0.97
CA ASP A 57 15.57 -13.73 -0.37
C ASP A 57 16.28 -13.16 0.88
N ASN A 58 16.26 -11.83 1.06
CA ASN A 58 16.84 -11.12 2.19
C ASN A 58 15.81 -10.73 3.27
N GLY A 59 14.57 -11.20 3.17
CA GLY A 59 13.47 -10.88 4.08
C GLY A 59 12.34 -10.07 3.42
N PRO A 60 11.28 -9.75 4.19
CA PRO A 60 10.16 -8.95 3.70
C PRO A 60 10.61 -7.54 3.31
N VAL A 61 10.17 -7.07 2.15
CA VAL A 61 10.28 -5.68 1.71
C VAL A 61 8.90 -5.05 1.76
N VAL A 62 8.71 -4.13 2.71
CA VAL A 62 7.51 -3.30 2.82
C VAL A 62 7.70 -2.07 1.95
N PHE A 63 6.74 -1.80 1.06
CA PHE A 63 6.82 -0.62 0.20
C PHE A 63 6.58 0.65 1.01
N TYR A 64 7.10 1.78 0.51
CA TYR A 64 7.04 3.12 1.10
C TYR A 64 7.75 3.30 2.45
N ASN A 65 8.00 2.24 3.21
CA ASN A 65 8.75 2.29 4.46
C ASN A 65 10.23 2.64 4.22
N ASP A 66 10.63 3.87 4.57
CA ASP A 66 12.00 4.38 4.43
C ASP A 66 12.97 3.90 5.54
N GLY A 67 12.42 3.33 6.60
CA GLY A 67 13.15 2.80 7.74
C GLY A 67 13.64 3.86 8.75
N ASP A 68 13.23 5.13 8.65
CA ASP A 68 13.45 6.12 9.70
C ASP A 68 12.41 5.95 10.81
N PRO A 69 12.81 5.50 12.01
CA PRO A 69 11.86 5.22 13.09
C PRO A 69 11.19 6.46 13.69
N ASN A 70 11.59 7.66 13.29
CA ASN A 70 11.14 8.92 13.88
C ASN A 70 10.19 9.71 12.98
N THR A 71 10.00 9.28 11.73
CA THR A 71 9.03 9.86 10.80
C THR A 71 7.75 9.03 10.81
N ALA A 72 6.68 9.58 10.24
CA ALA A 72 5.39 8.91 10.16
C ALA A 72 5.01 8.55 8.71
N GLY A 73 5.96 8.58 7.78
CA GLY A 73 5.74 8.25 6.36
C GLY A 73 4.77 9.16 5.61
N ILE A 74 4.56 10.42 6.05
CA ILE A 74 3.54 11.29 5.42
C ILE A 74 3.95 11.83 4.04
N THR A 75 5.15 11.51 3.57
CA THR A 75 5.72 11.97 2.29
C THR A 75 5.80 10.87 1.24
N ASP A 76 5.50 9.63 1.62
CA ASP A 76 5.65 8.44 0.81
C ASP A 76 4.63 7.39 1.22
N TYR A 77 3.63 7.18 0.38
CA TYR A 77 2.56 6.23 0.63
C TYR A 77 1.76 5.95 -0.65
N ALA A 78 1.07 4.81 -0.70
CA ALA A 78 0.06 4.55 -1.72
C ALA A 78 -1.29 5.20 -1.35
N LEU A 79 -1.88 6.00 -2.23
CA LEU A 79 -3.28 6.39 -2.17
C LEU A 79 -4.12 5.38 -2.98
N ILE A 80 -4.80 4.47 -2.28
CA ILE A 80 -5.70 3.51 -2.91
C ILE A 80 -7.05 4.19 -3.14
N THR A 81 -7.52 4.19 -4.38
CA THR A 81 -8.83 4.71 -4.77
C THR A 81 -9.68 3.62 -5.42
N ASN A 82 -11.01 3.76 -5.29
CA ASN A 82 -12.00 2.76 -5.71
C ASN A 82 -11.87 1.38 -5.03
N PHE A 83 -11.42 1.33 -3.76
CA PHE A 83 -11.41 0.09 -3.00
C PHE A 83 -12.84 -0.46 -2.82
N VAL A 84 -13.09 -1.65 -3.34
CA VAL A 84 -14.41 -2.30 -3.31
C VAL A 84 -14.59 -3.13 -2.05
N PHE A 85 -15.58 -2.77 -1.23
CA PHE A 85 -16.12 -3.61 -0.16
C PHE A 85 -17.30 -4.44 -0.71
N ALA A 86 -17.16 -5.76 -0.74
CA ALA A 86 -18.17 -6.70 -1.25
C ALA A 86 -18.31 -7.92 -0.33
N GLU A 87 -19.52 -8.48 -0.28
CA GLU A 87 -19.77 -9.73 0.46
C GLU A 87 -19.17 -10.95 -0.25
N ASP A 88 -19.05 -10.91 -1.59
CA ASP A 88 -18.43 -11.99 -2.38
C ASP A 88 -16.90 -11.84 -2.38
N PRO A 89 -16.14 -12.80 -1.84
CA PRO A 89 -14.68 -12.75 -1.81
C PRO A 89 -14.02 -12.75 -3.21
N ASN A 90 -14.76 -13.06 -4.27
CA ASN A 90 -14.27 -13.00 -5.66
C ASN A 90 -14.38 -11.59 -6.27
N THR A 91 -15.09 -10.68 -5.62
CA THR A 91 -15.24 -9.27 -6.03
C THR A 91 -14.85 -8.29 -4.92
N GLN A 92 -14.47 -8.80 -3.74
CA GLN A 92 -13.90 -8.02 -2.65
C GLN A 92 -12.43 -7.74 -2.97
N ASP A 93 -12.07 -6.45 -3.01
CA ASP A 93 -10.68 -6.03 -3.16
C ASP A 93 -9.83 -6.46 -1.97
N ARG A 94 -8.54 -6.69 -2.21
CA ARG A 94 -7.63 -7.18 -1.18
C ARG A 94 -6.33 -6.40 -1.16
N ILE A 95 -5.87 -6.06 0.04
CA ILE A 95 -4.58 -5.43 0.28
C ILE A 95 -3.59 -6.52 0.66
N VAL A 96 -2.47 -6.57 -0.04
CA VAL A 96 -1.46 -7.62 0.14
C VAL A 96 -0.21 -6.99 0.76
N LEU A 97 0.09 -7.42 1.97
CA LEU A 97 1.23 -7.03 2.79
C LEU A 97 2.25 -8.18 2.83
N THR A 98 3.44 -7.92 3.36
CA THR A 98 4.47 -8.96 3.59
C THR A 98 4.88 -9.02 5.05
N GLY A 99 5.43 -10.14 5.51
CA GLY A 99 5.80 -10.30 6.93
C GLY A 99 4.61 -10.65 7.83
N ASP A 100 4.75 -10.32 9.11
CA ASP A 100 3.78 -10.68 10.15
C ASP A 100 2.66 -9.64 10.29
N LEU A 101 1.43 -10.12 10.49
CA LEU A 101 0.25 -9.28 10.76
C LEU A 101 0.47 -8.33 11.95
N SER A 102 1.19 -8.78 12.99
CA SER A 102 1.47 -7.96 14.18
C SER A 102 2.37 -6.74 13.89
N SER A 103 2.99 -6.69 12.72
CA SER A 103 3.83 -5.57 12.29
C SER A 103 3.00 -4.42 11.69
N TYR A 104 1.67 -4.53 11.67
CA TYR A 104 0.80 -3.57 11.02
C TYR A 104 -0.34 -3.10 11.91
N SER A 105 -0.83 -1.89 11.63
CA SER A 105 -2.03 -1.34 12.27
C SER A 105 -2.85 -0.52 11.28
N ILE A 106 -4.13 -0.32 11.62
CA ILE A 106 -5.08 0.48 10.84
C ILE A 106 -5.54 1.64 11.71
N GLY A 107 -5.57 2.83 11.13
CA GLY A 107 -6.00 4.05 11.81
C GLY A 107 -6.62 5.07 10.86
N ALA A 108 -6.94 6.25 11.36
CA ALA A 108 -7.33 7.35 10.50
C ALA A 108 -6.12 7.86 9.70
N SER A 109 -6.35 8.28 8.46
CA SER A 109 -5.35 9.03 7.69
C SER A 109 -4.93 10.29 8.47
N PRO A 110 -3.61 10.59 8.55
CA PRO A 110 -3.11 11.79 9.21
C PRO A 110 -3.73 13.11 8.71
N GLU A 111 -3.77 14.11 9.58
CA GLU A 111 -4.26 15.44 9.22
C GLU A 111 -3.41 16.05 8.08
N GLY A 112 -4.07 16.67 7.10
CA GLY A 112 -3.40 17.27 5.94
C GLY A 112 -3.18 16.31 4.76
N LEU A 113 -3.48 15.02 4.92
CA LEU A 113 -3.47 14.02 3.85
C LEU A 113 -4.88 13.73 3.31
N PRO A 114 -5.02 12.99 2.20
CA PRO A 114 -6.32 12.53 1.72
C PRO A 114 -7.11 11.80 2.82
N SER A 115 -8.41 12.04 2.89
CA SER A 115 -9.29 11.39 3.85
C SER A 115 -9.43 9.90 3.56
N GLY A 116 -9.37 9.08 4.61
CA GLY A 116 -9.48 7.63 4.48
C GLY A 116 -8.96 6.91 5.72
N ALA A 117 -8.75 5.61 5.56
CA ALA A 117 -8.07 4.78 6.56
C ALA A 117 -6.60 4.63 6.20
N GLY A 118 -5.71 4.93 7.13
CA GLY A 118 -4.27 4.70 7.01
C GLY A 118 -3.91 3.26 7.37
N ILE A 119 -2.98 2.69 6.62
CA ILE A 119 -2.30 1.43 6.92
C ILE A 119 -0.89 1.78 7.33
N PHE A 120 -0.51 1.35 8.54
CA PHE A 120 0.77 1.70 9.14
C PHE A 120 1.61 0.47 9.41
N TYR A 121 2.90 0.54 9.07
CA TYR A 121 3.92 -0.40 9.49
C TYR A 121 4.51 0.02 10.84
N THR A 122 4.74 -0.94 11.73
CA THR A 122 5.03 -0.67 13.16
C THR A 122 6.27 -1.38 13.69
N LEU A 123 6.77 -2.40 12.98
CA LEU A 123 7.91 -3.18 13.46
C LEU A 123 9.18 -2.33 13.46
N ASN A 124 9.79 -2.21 14.64
CA ASN A 124 10.99 -1.39 14.89
C ASN A 124 10.81 0.11 14.64
N GLN A 125 9.57 0.61 14.67
CA GLN A 125 9.25 2.02 14.47
C GLN A 125 8.91 2.69 15.81
N ALA A 126 9.42 3.91 16.06
CA ALA A 126 9.02 4.69 17.25
C ALA A 126 7.73 5.48 16.98
N ALA A 127 7.53 5.94 15.74
CA ALA A 127 6.27 6.42 15.19
C ALA A 127 5.80 5.44 14.10
N PRO A 128 4.54 4.96 14.10
CA PRO A 128 4.03 4.10 13.03
C PRO A 128 4.20 4.76 11.65
N GLU A 129 4.77 4.02 10.72
CA GLU A 129 5.10 4.46 9.37
C GLU A 129 3.88 4.30 8.46
N LEU A 130 3.36 5.38 7.89
CA LEU A 130 2.27 5.31 6.92
C LEU A 130 2.77 4.70 5.61
N ILE A 131 2.14 3.61 5.15
CA ILE A 131 2.50 2.99 3.87
C ILE A 131 1.38 3.06 2.83
N ALA A 132 0.14 3.27 3.27
CA ALA A 132 -0.99 3.49 2.38
C ALA A 132 -2.16 4.21 3.05
N ILE A 133 -2.97 4.87 2.23
CA ILE A 133 -4.29 5.40 2.58
C ILE A 133 -5.32 4.72 1.67
N VAL A 134 -6.30 4.05 2.27
CA VAL A 134 -7.50 3.60 1.57
C VAL A 134 -8.50 4.74 1.56
N GLY A 135 -8.61 5.39 0.41
CA GLY A 135 -9.47 6.55 0.20
C GLY A 135 -10.96 6.21 0.31
N ASN A 136 -11.77 7.24 0.56
CA ASN A 136 -13.24 7.13 0.70
C ASN A 136 -13.73 6.16 1.80
N VAL A 137 -12.85 5.77 2.72
CA VAL A 137 -13.21 5.08 3.96
C VAL A 137 -13.55 6.12 5.02
N SER A 138 -14.80 6.12 5.48
CA SER A 138 -15.29 7.12 6.45
C SER A 138 -14.98 6.76 7.91
N ASP A 139 -14.78 5.48 8.19
CA ASP A 139 -14.38 4.95 9.48
C ASP A 139 -13.30 3.87 9.28
N PRO A 140 -12.10 4.00 9.86
CA PRO A 140 -11.05 2.99 9.76
C PRO A 140 -11.49 1.58 10.18
N SER A 141 -12.52 1.44 11.03
CA SER A 141 -13.04 0.13 11.43
C SER A 141 -13.75 -0.63 10.29
N GLN A 142 -13.98 0.01 9.14
CA GLN A 142 -14.46 -0.67 7.93
C GLN A 142 -13.41 -1.63 7.36
N LEU A 143 -12.13 -1.39 7.66
CA LEU A 143 -11.04 -2.31 7.39
C LEU A 143 -10.71 -3.12 8.65
N ASN A 144 -10.54 -4.42 8.46
CA ASN A 144 -10.14 -5.35 9.50
C ASN A 144 -8.91 -6.12 9.03
N ILE A 145 -7.75 -5.82 9.61
CA ILE A 145 -6.49 -6.48 9.24
C ILE A 145 -6.49 -8.00 9.47
N ASN A 146 -7.42 -8.51 10.29
CA ASN A 146 -7.61 -9.94 10.53
C ASN A 146 -8.61 -10.59 9.57
N ASP A 147 -9.27 -9.82 8.70
CA ASP A 147 -10.17 -10.37 7.67
C ASP A 147 -9.34 -10.83 6.45
N PRO A 148 -9.24 -12.14 6.19
CA PRO A 148 -8.44 -12.66 5.08
C PRO A 148 -9.01 -12.29 3.70
N ASN A 149 -10.27 -11.84 3.62
CA ASN A 149 -10.86 -11.36 2.37
C ASN A 149 -10.40 -9.93 2.05
N GLN A 150 -10.11 -9.12 3.06
CA GLN A 150 -9.61 -7.76 2.90
C GLN A 150 -8.08 -7.69 2.89
N PHE A 151 -7.42 -8.58 3.63
CA PHE A 151 -5.95 -8.56 3.77
C PHE A 151 -5.31 -9.91 3.43
N GLY A 152 -4.13 -9.83 2.81
CA GLY A 152 -3.24 -10.96 2.58
C GLY A 152 -1.84 -10.68 3.08
N PHE A 153 -1.17 -11.72 3.53
CA PHE A 153 0.22 -11.66 4.00
C PHE A 153 1.05 -12.66 3.21
N VAL A 154 2.03 -12.18 2.46
CA VAL A 154 2.97 -12.99 1.69
C VAL A 154 4.29 -13.13 2.43
N ASN A 155 4.72 -14.38 2.63
CA ASN A 155 5.94 -14.77 3.34
C ASN A 155 6.68 -15.87 2.55
N PHE A 156 8.01 -15.97 2.66
CA PHE A 156 8.69 -17.19 2.23
C PHE A 156 8.35 -18.35 3.14
N VAL A 157 8.24 -19.52 2.53
CA VAL A 157 8.16 -20.83 3.18
C VAL A 157 9.52 -21.51 3.12
#